data_AF-A0A1D8G561-F1
#
_entry.id   AF-A0A1D8G561-F1
#
_cell.length_a   1.000
_cell.length_b   1.000
_cell.length_c   1.000
_cell.angle_alpha   90.00
_cell.angle_beta   90.00
_cell.angle_gamma   90.00
#
_symmetry.space_group_name_H-M   'P 1'
#
loop_
_entity.id
_entity.type
_entity.pdbx_description
1 polymer ?
#
loop_
_entity_poly.entity_id
_entity_poly.type
_entity_poly.pdbx_seq_one_letter_code
_entity_poly.pdbx_strand_id
1 'polypeptide(L)'
;MTPTTTPARTAPAAPAAARATTASAASRPGAPAAPHPQAAAGTTPRAASKADPRTAAEITGARSDDAAELIAGARERIDALDDRIIGLIQERMAVSAVIQEARIGSGGRRVNLAREMEILGRYRDALGKPGTALSMNVLELCRGRV
;
A
#
# COMPACT_ATOMS: atom_id res chain seq x y z
N MET A 1 -60.24 -6.52 17.48
CA MET A 1 -60.45 -7.77 18.24
C MET A 1 -59.30 -8.71 17.92
N THR A 2 -58.33 -8.79 18.82
CA THR A 2 -57.29 -9.84 18.93
C THR A 2 -57.96 -11.17 19.30
N PRO A 3 -57.35 -12.37 19.09
CA PRO A 3 -56.16 -12.85 19.82
C PRO A 3 -55.06 -13.48 18.91
N THR A 4 -53.76 -13.32 19.21
CA THR A 4 -52.92 -14.16 20.09
C THR A 4 -52.65 -15.54 19.47
N THR A 5 -51.41 -15.95 19.16
CA THR A 5 -50.50 -16.61 20.14
C THR A 5 -49.10 -16.86 19.56
N THR A 6 -48.08 -16.39 20.29
CA THR A 6 -46.68 -16.88 20.35
C THR A 6 -46.60 -17.83 21.57
N PRO A 7 -45.80 -18.92 21.57
CA PRO A 7 -44.49 -18.81 22.22
C PRO A 7 -43.34 -19.64 21.61
N ALA A 8 -42.15 -19.19 22.01
CA ALA A 8 -40.79 -19.70 21.84
C ALA A 8 -40.55 -21.16 22.27
N ARG A 9 -39.46 -21.75 21.73
CA ARG A 9 -38.63 -22.76 22.43
C ARG A 9 -37.22 -22.73 21.86
N THR A 10 -36.29 -22.01 22.49
CA THR A 10 -35.33 -22.48 23.52
C THR A 10 -34.31 -23.48 22.98
N ALA A 11 -33.08 -22.99 22.81
CA ALA A 11 -31.86 -23.77 22.62
C ALA A 11 -31.50 -24.56 23.89
N PRO A 12 -30.63 -25.57 23.75
CA PRO A 12 -29.58 -25.77 24.74
C PRO A 12 -28.18 -25.66 24.12
N ALA A 13 -27.27 -25.12 24.92
CA ALA A 13 -25.86 -24.91 24.67
C ALA A 13 -24.98 -26.01 25.28
N ALA A 14 -23.80 -26.22 24.65
CA ALA A 14 -22.53 -26.77 25.17
C ALA A 14 -22.49 -28.26 25.62
N PRO A 15 -21.31 -28.94 25.58
CA PRO A 15 -20.06 -28.60 26.31
C PRO A 15 -18.85 -28.43 25.35
N ALA A 16 -17.78 -27.64 25.60
CA ALA A 16 -16.86 -27.51 26.74
C ALA A 16 -15.90 -28.70 26.95
N ALA A 17 -14.73 -28.68 26.29
CA ALA A 17 -13.43 -29.28 26.68
C ALA A 17 -12.44 -29.08 25.50
N ALA A 18 -11.16 -28.71 25.63
CA ALA A 18 -10.27 -28.71 26.76
C ALA A 18 -9.27 -27.54 26.64
N ARG A 19 -9.00 -26.91 27.78
CA ARG A 19 -7.82 -26.09 28.03
C ARG A 19 -6.61 -27.02 28.16
N ALA A 20 -5.52 -26.71 27.47
CA ALA A 20 -4.20 -27.16 27.86
C ALA A 20 -3.51 -26.04 28.65
N THR A 21 -2.89 -26.47 29.74
CA THR A 21 -2.44 -25.70 30.89
C THR A 21 -0.92 -25.62 30.88
N THR A 22 -0.37 -24.49 31.38
CA THR A 22 0.96 -24.30 32.04
C THR A 22 2.24 -24.50 31.22
N ALA A 23 3.08 -23.46 31.09
CA ALA A 23 4.24 -23.11 31.94
C ALA A 23 5.45 -24.04 31.67
N SER A 24 6.71 -23.62 31.57
CA SER A 24 7.46 -22.70 32.43
C SER A 24 8.84 -22.43 31.82
N ALA A 25 9.42 -21.31 32.20
CA ALA A 25 10.72 -20.76 31.82
C ALA A 25 11.93 -21.63 32.25
N ALA A 26 13.04 -21.43 31.53
CA ALA A 26 14.38 -21.60 32.05
C ALA A 26 15.30 -20.50 31.49
N SER A 27 15.52 -19.47 32.32
CA SER A 27 16.65 -18.55 32.23
C SER A 27 17.90 -19.22 32.81
N ARG A 28 19.10 -18.87 32.31
CA ARG A 28 20.24 -18.32 33.11
C ARG A 28 21.51 -18.06 32.26
N PRO A 29 22.47 -17.26 32.78
CA PRO A 29 23.24 -16.27 32.02
C PRO A 29 24.76 -16.51 31.99
N GLY A 30 25.50 -15.67 31.26
CA GLY A 30 26.97 -15.55 31.37
C GLY A 30 27.58 -14.50 30.43
N ALA A 31 27.90 -13.32 30.98
CA ALA A 31 28.73 -12.23 30.40
C ALA A 31 30.25 -12.59 30.49
N PRO A 32 31.28 -11.81 30.03
CA PRO A 32 31.31 -10.33 29.90
C PRO A 32 32.12 -9.68 28.73
N ALA A 33 31.88 -8.36 28.57
CA ALA A 33 32.69 -7.17 28.18
C ALA A 33 34.09 -7.34 27.49
N ALA A 34 34.62 -6.48 26.60
CA ALA A 34 34.53 -5.03 26.34
C ALA A 34 35.19 -4.71 24.94
N PRO A 35 35.72 -3.49 24.62
CA PRO A 35 35.07 -2.25 24.17
C PRO A 35 35.48 -1.75 22.74
N HIS A 36 34.65 -0.83 22.20
CA HIS A 36 34.78 0.20 21.12
C HIS A 36 36.11 0.41 20.33
N PRO A 37 36.05 0.84 19.04
CA PRO A 37 35.87 2.27 18.77
C PRO A 37 34.81 2.63 17.72
N GLN A 38 34.22 3.79 17.99
CA GLN A 38 33.32 4.58 17.16
C GLN A 38 34.08 5.09 15.92
N ALA A 39 33.64 4.72 14.71
CA ALA A 39 34.03 5.42 13.49
C ALA A 39 33.07 6.59 13.31
N ALA A 40 33.55 7.78 13.67
CA ALA A 40 32.91 9.03 13.40
C ALA A 40 32.90 9.35 11.89
N ALA A 41 31.90 10.14 11.50
CA ALA A 41 31.90 11.07 10.38
C ALA A 41 31.99 10.47 8.97
N GLY A 42 30.80 10.21 8.43
CA GLY A 42 30.55 10.17 7.00
C GLY A 42 29.20 10.79 6.63
N THR A 43 28.72 11.78 7.38
CA THR A 43 27.66 12.67 6.88
C THR A 43 28.29 13.54 5.80
N THR A 44 28.45 12.98 4.61
CA THR A 44 28.52 13.81 3.41
C THR A 44 27.21 14.60 3.38
N PRO A 45 27.25 15.95 3.39
CA PRO A 45 26.08 16.69 3.00
C PRO A 45 25.78 16.19 1.59
N ARG A 46 24.58 15.64 1.38
CA ARG A 46 24.03 15.47 0.04
C ARG A 46 24.19 16.84 -0.61
N ALA A 47 25.16 16.93 -1.52
CA ALA A 47 25.51 18.17 -2.19
C ALA A 47 24.20 18.75 -2.67
N ALA A 48 23.86 19.93 -2.15
CA ALA A 48 22.81 20.76 -2.72
C ALA A 48 23.10 20.77 -4.22
N SER A 49 22.18 20.24 -5.02
CA SER A 49 22.32 20.22 -6.47
C SER A 49 22.75 21.62 -6.87
N LYS A 50 23.96 21.73 -7.44
CA LYS A 50 24.44 22.97 -8.06
C LYS A 50 23.27 23.48 -8.90
N ALA A 51 22.80 24.68 -8.59
CA ALA A 51 21.84 25.37 -9.42
C ALA A 51 22.39 25.34 -10.85
N ASP A 52 21.64 24.70 -11.72
CA ASP A 52 21.93 24.61 -13.14
C ASP A 52 22.01 26.04 -13.67
N PRO A 53 23.09 26.49 -14.34
CA PRO A 53 23.22 27.85 -14.83
C PRO A 53 22.23 28.19 -15.96
N ARG A 54 21.34 27.25 -16.32
CA ARG A 54 20.27 27.43 -17.29
C ARG A 54 19.16 28.30 -16.74
N THR A 55 18.70 29.24 -17.56
CA THR A 55 17.54 30.09 -17.25
C THR A 55 16.27 29.24 -17.14
N ALA A 56 15.26 29.73 -16.40
CA ALA A 56 13.98 29.01 -16.26
C ALA A 56 13.34 28.68 -17.62
N ALA A 57 13.47 29.58 -18.59
CA ALA A 57 13.03 29.36 -19.98
C ALA A 57 13.75 28.17 -20.65
N GLU A 58 15.06 27.98 -20.41
CA GLU A 58 15.83 26.85 -20.95
C GLU A 58 15.51 25.51 -20.26
N ILE A 59 15.17 25.52 -18.97
CA ILE A 59 14.78 24.31 -18.20
C ILE A 59 13.37 23.84 -18.59
N THR A 60 12.48 24.78 -18.86
CA THR A 60 11.07 24.51 -19.18
C THR A 60 10.84 24.34 -20.68
N GLY A 61 11.71 24.89 -21.52
CA GLY A 61 11.50 25.02 -22.97
C GLY A 61 10.56 26.16 -23.34
N ALA A 62 10.19 27.01 -22.38
CA ALA A 62 9.31 28.15 -22.61
C ALA A 62 9.97 29.23 -23.47
N ARG A 63 9.14 29.99 -24.19
CA ARG A 63 9.59 31.12 -25.03
C ARG A 63 9.29 32.48 -24.39
N SER A 64 8.82 32.49 -23.14
CA SER A 64 8.66 33.67 -22.28
C SER A 64 8.88 33.31 -20.82
N ASP A 65 9.28 34.30 -20.01
CA ASP A 65 9.56 34.10 -18.58
C ASP A 65 8.29 33.74 -17.80
N ASP A 66 7.16 34.42 -18.06
CA ASP A 66 5.85 34.09 -17.45
C ASP A 66 5.44 32.62 -17.71
N ALA A 67 5.67 32.14 -18.94
CA ALA A 67 5.38 30.74 -19.28
C ALA A 67 6.36 29.79 -18.58
N ALA A 68 7.62 30.18 -18.42
CA ALA A 68 8.61 29.40 -17.69
C ALA A 68 8.22 29.23 -16.21
N GLU A 69 7.81 30.32 -15.55
CA GLU A 69 7.37 30.28 -14.15
C GLU A 69 6.13 29.40 -13.97
N LEU A 70 5.13 29.54 -14.85
CA LEU A 70 3.91 28.72 -14.82
C LEU A 70 4.23 27.23 -15.01
N ILE A 71 5.10 26.89 -15.97
CA ILE A 71 5.48 25.50 -16.24
C ILE A 71 6.25 24.92 -15.05
N ALA A 72 7.15 25.68 -14.44
CA ALA A 72 7.89 25.25 -13.26
C ALA A 72 6.93 24.89 -12.10
N GLY A 73 6.02 25.79 -11.75
CA GLY A 73 5.03 25.53 -10.70
C GLY A 73 4.07 24.38 -11.03
N ALA A 74 3.68 24.22 -12.31
CA ALA A 74 2.85 23.10 -12.73
C ALA A 74 3.59 21.75 -12.61
N ARG A 75 4.89 21.70 -12.90
CA ARG A 75 5.72 20.50 -12.72
C ARG A 75 5.86 20.12 -11.25
N GLU A 76 6.11 21.07 -10.37
CA GLU A 76 6.14 20.80 -8.92
C GLU A 76 4.81 20.21 -8.42
N ARG A 77 3.67 20.71 -8.95
CA ARG A 77 2.35 20.15 -8.64
C ARG A 77 2.17 18.73 -9.18
N ILE A 78 2.70 18.44 -10.38
CA ILE A 78 2.70 17.09 -10.95
C ILE A 78 3.51 16.14 -10.07
N ASP A 79 4.71 16.54 -9.66
CA ASP A 79 5.57 15.73 -8.78
C ASP A 79 4.84 15.40 -7.47
N ALA A 80 4.19 16.39 -6.84
CA ALA A 80 3.39 16.18 -5.63
C ALA A 80 2.12 15.33 -5.85
N LEU A 81 1.59 15.27 -7.08
CA LEU A 81 0.50 14.35 -7.43
C LEU A 81 1.05 12.93 -7.62
N ASP A 82 2.18 12.79 -8.29
CA ASP A 82 2.82 11.51 -8.56
C ASP A 82 3.27 10.83 -7.27
N ASP A 83 3.84 11.57 -6.32
CA ASP A 83 4.16 11.05 -4.98
C ASP A 83 2.93 10.46 -4.27
N ARG A 84 1.78 11.15 -4.38
CA ARG A 84 0.51 10.66 -3.81
C ARG A 84 -0.02 9.45 -4.55
N ILE A 85 0.07 9.43 -5.88
CA ILE A 85 -0.35 8.27 -6.70
C ILE A 85 0.50 7.05 -6.34
N ILE A 86 1.82 7.21 -6.23
CA ILE A 86 2.74 6.15 -5.83
C ILE A 86 2.38 5.62 -4.44
N GLY A 87 2.16 6.52 -3.47
CA GLY A 87 1.74 6.14 -2.12
C GLY A 87 0.43 5.33 -2.12
N LEU A 88 -0.58 5.77 -2.87
CA LEU A 88 -1.87 5.07 -3.00
C LEU A 88 -1.73 3.70 -3.68
N ILE A 89 -0.86 3.57 -4.68
CA ILE A 89 -0.60 2.29 -5.34
C ILE A 89 0.08 1.32 -4.36
N GLN A 90 1.07 1.78 -3.60
CA GLN A 90 1.75 0.96 -2.59
C GLN A 90 0.79 0.51 -1.49
N GLU A 91 -0.07 1.40 -0.99
CA GLU A 91 -1.12 1.05 -0.02
C GLU A 91 -2.07 0.00 -0.60
N ARG A 92 -2.53 0.17 -1.85
CA ARG A 92 -3.38 -0.79 -2.54
C ARG A 92 -2.69 -2.15 -2.69
N MET A 93 -1.39 -2.18 -2.97
CA MET A 93 -0.60 -3.41 -3.04
C MET A 93 -0.55 -4.12 -1.69
N ALA A 94 -0.31 -3.40 -0.60
CA ALA A 94 -0.28 -3.95 0.75
C ALA A 94 -1.64 -4.56 1.15
N VAL A 95 -2.75 -3.84 0.89
CA VAL A 95 -4.10 -4.35 1.13
C VAL A 95 -4.40 -5.57 0.25
N SER A 96 -3.96 -5.56 -1.01
CA SER A 96 -4.13 -6.71 -1.91
C SER A 96 -3.40 -7.93 -1.37
N ALA A 97 -2.16 -7.81 -0.90
CA ALA A 97 -1.41 -8.91 -0.32
C ALA A 97 -2.13 -9.57 0.87
N VAL A 98 -2.71 -8.77 1.77
CA VAL A 98 -3.52 -9.28 2.90
C VAL A 98 -4.71 -10.10 2.41
N ILE A 99 -5.41 -9.63 1.36
CA ILE A 99 -6.55 -10.34 0.76
C ILE A 99 -6.09 -11.66 0.14
N GLN A 100 -4.95 -11.67 -0.57
CA GLN A 100 -4.43 -12.89 -1.19
C GLN A 100 -4.03 -13.92 -0.15
N GLU A 101 -3.37 -13.50 0.93
CA GLU A 101 -2.99 -14.38 2.04
C GLU A 101 -4.23 -15.02 2.66
N ALA A 102 -5.26 -14.24 2.96
CA ALA A 102 -6.52 -14.76 3.51
C ALA A 102 -7.21 -15.75 2.55
N ARG A 103 -7.19 -15.50 1.23
CA ARG A 103 -7.76 -16.42 0.24
C ARG A 103 -6.98 -17.73 0.16
N ILE A 104 -5.66 -17.67 0.11
CA ILE A 104 -4.81 -18.86 0.00
C ILE A 104 -4.88 -19.66 1.30
N GLY A 105 -4.81 -19.00 2.46
CA GLY A 105 -4.92 -19.63 3.78
C GLY A 105 -6.26 -20.33 4.02
N SER A 106 -7.32 -19.93 3.32
CA SER A 106 -8.64 -20.60 3.34
C SER A 106 -8.81 -21.66 2.24
N GLY A 107 -7.75 -22.01 1.50
CA GLY A 107 -7.78 -22.99 0.40
C GLY A 107 -8.40 -22.46 -0.90
N GLY A 108 -8.63 -21.14 -0.98
CA GLY A 108 -9.16 -20.48 -2.16
C GLY A 108 -8.11 -20.18 -3.23
N ARG A 109 -8.58 -19.71 -4.40
CA ARG A 109 -7.70 -19.28 -5.48
C ARG A 109 -7.08 -17.92 -5.18
N ARG A 110 -5.84 -17.72 -5.65
CA ARG A 110 -5.13 -16.43 -5.56
C ARG A 110 -5.89 -15.30 -6.27
N VAL A 111 -6.56 -15.51 -7.40
CA VAL A 111 -7.21 -14.41 -8.15
C VAL A 111 -8.71 -14.60 -8.26
N ASN A 112 -9.49 -13.52 -8.27
CA ASN A 112 -10.94 -13.54 -8.55
C ASN A 112 -11.23 -12.75 -9.82
N LEU A 113 -11.54 -13.46 -10.90
CA LEU A 113 -11.76 -12.86 -12.21
C LEU A 113 -12.93 -11.88 -12.24
N ALA A 114 -14.05 -12.20 -11.57
CA ALA A 114 -15.20 -11.30 -11.51
C ALA A 114 -14.83 -9.96 -10.86
N ARG A 115 -14.08 -10.01 -9.76
CA ARG A 115 -13.58 -8.79 -9.10
C ARG A 115 -12.58 -8.03 -9.96
N GLU A 116 -11.71 -8.73 -10.69
CA GLU A 116 -10.79 -8.07 -11.64
C GLU A 116 -11.57 -7.34 -12.75
N MET A 117 -12.61 -7.96 -13.31
CA MET A 117 -13.46 -7.33 -14.33
C MET A 117 -14.18 -6.08 -13.82
N GLU A 118 -14.68 -6.09 -12.57
CA GLU A 118 -15.25 -4.89 -11.93
C GLU A 118 -14.22 -3.76 -11.81
N ILE A 119 -12.97 -4.07 -11.52
CA ILE A 119 -11.89 -3.07 -11.39
C ILE A 119 -11.56 -2.47 -12.75
N LEU A 120 -11.47 -3.30 -13.80
CA LEU A 120 -11.26 -2.83 -15.17
C LEU A 120 -12.38 -1.89 -15.61
N GLY A 121 -13.63 -2.24 -15.31
CA GLY A 121 -14.81 -1.39 -15.55
C GLY A 121 -14.68 -0.04 -14.86
N ARG A 122 -14.42 -0.04 -13.54
CA ARG A 122 -14.27 1.20 -12.76
C ARG A 122 -13.21 2.15 -13.34
N TYR A 123 -12.05 1.64 -13.74
CA TYR A 123 -11.01 2.48 -14.33
C TYR A 123 -11.38 2.95 -15.75
N ARG A 124 -12.05 2.11 -16.54
CA ARG A 124 -12.56 2.49 -17.86
C ARG A 124 -13.60 3.61 -17.77
N ASP A 125 -14.51 3.53 -16.81
CA ASP A 125 -15.56 4.54 -16.65
C ASP A 125 -14.97 5.89 -16.22
N ALA A 126 -13.93 5.88 -15.39
CA ALA A 126 -13.28 7.10 -14.92
C ALA A 126 -12.30 7.73 -15.93
N LEU A 127 -11.55 6.90 -16.68
CA LEU A 127 -10.42 7.36 -17.51
C LEU A 127 -10.56 7.01 -18.99
N GLY A 128 -11.69 6.43 -19.40
CA GLY A 128 -11.93 5.95 -20.75
C GLY A 128 -11.08 4.74 -21.13
N LYS A 129 -10.79 4.60 -22.42
CA LYS A 129 -10.01 3.46 -22.98
C LYS A 129 -8.62 3.28 -22.31
N PRO A 130 -7.83 4.33 -22.04
CA PRO A 130 -6.55 4.20 -21.32
C PRO A 130 -6.69 3.61 -19.91
N GLY A 131 -7.82 3.83 -19.24
CA GLY A 131 -8.09 3.32 -17.89
C GLY A 131 -7.99 1.80 -17.78
N THR A 132 -8.41 1.06 -18.82
CA THR A 132 -8.27 -0.40 -18.82
C THR A 132 -6.80 -0.82 -18.82
N ALA A 133 -5.94 -0.19 -19.60
CA ALA A 133 -4.51 -0.52 -19.61
C ALA A 133 -3.84 -0.17 -18.28
N LEU A 134 -4.19 0.99 -17.70
CA LEU A 134 -3.69 1.39 -16.39
C LEU A 134 -4.09 0.39 -15.30
N SER A 135 -5.36 -0.02 -15.25
CA SER A 135 -5.83 -1.00 -14.27
C SER A 135 -5.20 -2.38 -14.43
N MET A 136 -4.91 -2.82 -15.66
CA MET A 136 -4.15 -4.06 -15.89
C MET A 136 -2.77 -4.00 -15.24
N ASN A 137 -2.02 -2.91 -15.42
CA ASN A 137 -0.71 -2.73 -14.81
C ASN A 137 -0.81 -2.72 -13.27
N VAL A 138 -1.81 -2.04 -12.71
CA VAL A 138 -2.03 -2.01 -11.25
C VAL A 138 -2.37 -3.40 -10.70
N LEU A 139 -3.22 -4.17 -11.41
CA LEU A 139 -3.55 -5.55 -11.03
C LEU A 139 -2.32 -6.47 -11.09
N GLU A 140 -1.47 -6.29 -12.10
CA GLU A 140 -0.22 -7.03 -12.24
C GLU A 140 0.74 -6.78 -11.07
N LEU A 141 0.94 -5.50 -10.69
CA LEU A 141 1.74 -5.13 -9.52
C LEU A 141 1.23 -5.80 -8.23
N CYS A 142 -0.09 -5.90 -8.06
CA CYS A 142 -0.69 -6.39 -6.81
C CYS A 142 -0.66 -7.91 -6.64
N ARG A 143 -0.55 -8.69 -7.71
CA ARG A 143 -0.54 -10.17 -7.65
C ARG A 143 0.85 -10.78 -7.79
N GLY A 144 1.86 -9.96 -8.07
CA GLY A 144 3.21 -10.38 -8.42
C GLY A 144 3.29 -10.86 -9.89
N ARG A 145 4.49 -10.76 -10.48
CA ARG A 145 4.75 -11.41 -11.78
C ARG A 145 4.61 -12.92 -11.60
N VAL A 146 3.79 -13.53 -12.45
CA VAL A 146 3.67 -14.98 -12.60
C VAL A 146 4.93 -15.52 -13.28
#